data_AF-A0A0P0XX49-F1
#
_entry.id   AF-A0A0P0XX49-F1
#
_cell.length_a   1.000
_cell.length_b   1.000
_cell.length_c   1.000
_cell.angle_alpha   90.00
_cell.angle_beta   90.00
_cell.angle_gamma   90.00
#
_symmetry.space_group_name_H-M   'P 1'
#
loop_
_entity.id
_entity.type
_entity.pdbx_description
1 polymer ?
#
loop_
_entity_poly.entity_id
_entity_poly.type
_entity_poly.pdbx_seq_one_letter_code
_entity_poly.pdbx_strand_id
1 'polypeptide(L)'
;MEMGSLLPHAASLFAVSMASLMIAADVSASAARSAGGGAGVVVPVRDCLYAALFALNVATCFGDGVDGELVGAMRAAQQEFLRFLPRARVFSTFQKAARLVYPDRWKQLLRHRRRQEEMYLPLIRAINEQRRTRGTPSPPPPTTYVDTLLYLEVPADDGRRRRKLSDGEMVGLVSEYLGAATGTVVAQLEWALANLVRRPDIQTRLCGEVEAAAGGEPCAYLRAVVMECLRRHPPVSSVQRHMVRDVMLGGAHVARGNVVSFAIEEIGRRQHGMHEKLGAALPHRIFFPYAQ
;
A
#
# COMPACT_ATOMS: atom_id res chain seq x y z
N MET A 1 36.64 3.44 12.33
CA MET A 1 36.29 4.75 11.73
C MET A 1 35.22 4.51 10.68
N GLU A 2 33.99 4.21 11.12
CA GLU A 2 32.73 4.21 10.34
C GLU A 2 31.60 3.86 11.35
N MET A 3 31.22 4.79 12.21
CA MET A 3 30.04 4.62 13.10
C MET A 3 28.84 5.47 12.67
N GLY A 4 29.00 6.31 11.64
CA GLY A 4 27.96 7.23 11.16
C GLY A 4 26.97 6.65 10.13
N SER A 5 27.25 5.47 9.56
CA SER A 5 26.46 4.86 8.47
C SER A 5 25.36 3.91 8.95
N LEU A 6 25.34 3.50 10.22
CA LEU A 6 24.39 2.52 10.77
C LEU A 6 23.05 3.12 11.25
N LEU A 7 23.01 4.41 11.54
CA LEU A 7 21.83 5.10 12.09
C LEU A 7 20.58 5.12 11.17
N PRO A 8 20.68 5.38 9.85
CA PRO A 8 19.48 5.42 8.99
C PRO A 8 18.87 4.02 8.76
N HIS A 9 19.69 2.96 8.77
CA HIS A 9 19.19 1.59 8.67
C HIS A 9 18.48 1.16 9.96
N ALA A 10 19.01 1.56 11.13
CA ALA A 10 18.38 1.30 12.42
C ALA A 10 16.97 1.90 12.52
N ALA A 11 16.75 3.13 12.03
CA ALA A 11 15.43 3.76 12.04
C ALA A 11 14.39 3.00 11.20
N SER A 12 14.78 2.53 9.99
CA SER A 12 13.89 1.75 9.12
C SER A 12 13.54 0.38 9.71
N LEU A 13 14.51 -0.27 10.34
CA LEU A 13 14.31 -1.56 11.02
C LEU A 13 13.46 -1.39 12.29
N PHE A 14 13.63 -0.28 13.01
CA PHE A 14 12.77 0.08 14.14
C PHE A 14 11.32 0.28 13.71
N ALA A 15 11.07 1.00 12.62
CA ALA A 15 9.72 1.20 12.09
C ALA A 15 9.05 -0.13 11.69
N VAL A 16 9.77 -1.03 11.01
CA VAL A 16 9.25 -2.36 10.61
C VAL A 16 9.05 -3.29 11.82
N SER A 17 9.94 -3.24 12.81
CA SER A 17 9.80 -4.00 14.06
C SER A 17 8.61 -3.50 14.89
N MET A 18 8.49 -2.18 15.06
CA MET A 18 7.35 -1.54 15.71
C MET A 18 6.05 -1.83 14.96
N ALA A 19 6.06 -1.83 13.63
CA ALA A 19 4.92 -2.24 12.82
C ALA A 19 4.45 -3.66 13.13
N SER A 20 5.40 -4.59 13.14
CA SER A 20 5.13 -6.01 13.38
C SER A 20 4.59 -6.20 14.80
N LEU A 21 5.17 -5.49 15.78
CA LEU A 21 4.70 -5.44 17.16
C LEU A 21 3.32 -4.79 17.28
N MET A 22 3.03 -3.69 16.58
CA MET A 22 1.72 -3.02 16.63
C MET A 22 0.64 -3.86 15.94
N ILE A 23 0.93 -4.48 14.80
CA ILE A 23 0.01 -5.41 14.13
C ILE A 23 -0.21 -6.62 15.03
N ALA A 24 0.85 -7.22 15.57
CA ALA A 24 0.72 -8.36 16.49
C ALA A 24 -0.04 -7.98 17.76
N ALA A 25 0.23 -6.81 18.35
CA ALA A 25 -0.44 -6.33 19.56
C ALA A 25 -1.90 -5.96 19.30
N ASP A 26 -2.24 -5.31 18.19
CA ASP A 26 -3.64 -4.96 17.89
C ASP A 26 -4.45 -6.20 17.47
N VAL A 27 -3.85 -7.14 16.72
CA VAL A 27 -4.44 -8.45 16.44
C VAL A 27 -4.61 -9.24 17.74
N SER A 28 -3.60 -9.25 18.62
CA SER A 28 -3.67 -9.95 19.92
C SER A 28 -4.66 -9.29 20.87
N ALA A 29 -4.73 -7.96 20.90
CA ALA A 29 -5.68 -7.23 21.73
C ALA A 29 -7.11 -7.37 21.18
N SER A 30 -7.28 -7.42 19.86
CA SER A 30 -8.58 -7.73 19.24
C SER A 30 -8.99 -9.17 19.56
N ALA A 31 -8.06 -10.13 19.41
CA ALA A 31 -8.27 -11.50 19.81
C ALA A 31 -8.58 -11.64 21.31
N ALA A 32 -7.92 -10.86 22.18
CA ALA A 32 -8.14 -10.86 23.63
C ALA A 32 -9.46 -10.22 24.03
N ARG A 33 -9.84 -9.09 23.41
CA ARG A 33 -11.17 -8.46 23.58
C ARG A 33 -12.28 -9.43 23.16
N SER A 34 -12.02 -10.23 22.14
CA SER A 34 -12.93 -11.30 21.70
C SER A 34 -12.85 -12.56 22.56
N ALA A 35 -11.70 -12.89 23.14
CA ALA A 35 -11.49 -14.02 24.05
C ALA A 35 -12.13 -13.83 25.44
N GLY A 36 -12.62 -12.62 25.75
CA GLY A 36 -13.59 -12.41 26.83
C GLY A 36 -14.91 -13.16 26.62
N GLY A 37 -15.20 -13.60 25.39
CA GLY A 37 -16.11 -14.70 25.10
C GLY A 37 -15.30 -15.99 24.87
N GLY A 38 -15.75 -17.11 25.44
CA GLY A 38 -14.99 -18.37 25.51
C GLY A 38 -14.41 -18.90 24.19
N ALA A 39 -13.58 -19.95 24.30
CA ALA A 39 -12.94 -20.62 23.15
C ALA A 39 -13.94 -20.84 22.00
N GLY A 40 -13.72 -20.13 20.87
CA GLY A 40 -14.60 -20.18 19.69
C GLY A 40 -15.12 -18.85 19.16
N VAL A 41 -14.76 -17.69 19.74
CA VAL A 41 -15.20 -16.39 19.21
C VAL A 41 -14.55 -16.08 17.85
N VAL A 42 -15.41 -15.85 16.85
CA VAL A 42 -15.03 -15.45 15.51
C VAL A 42 -14.78 -13.94 15.48
N VAL A 43 -13.56 -13.53 15.12
CA VAL A 43 -13.16 -12.11 15.05
C VAL A 43 -13.01 -11.68 13.60
N PRO A 44 -13.69 -10.60 13.16
CA PRO A 44 -13.42 -10.01 11.85
C PRO A 44 -12.02 -9.36 11.85
N VAL A 45 -11.06 -10.00 11.18
CA VAL A 45 -9.65 -9.55 11.15
C VAL A 45 -9.44 -8.27 10.33
N ARG A 46 -10.34 -7.96 9.38
CA ARG A 46 -10.18 -6.85 8.43
C ARG A 46 -9.92 -5.52 9.11
N ASP A 47 -10.77 -5.16 10.07
CA ASP A 47 -10.75 -3.81 10.65
C ASP A 47 -9.49 -3.58 11.50
N CYS A 48 -9.02 -4.62 12.20
CA CYS A 48 -7.79 -4.59 12.98
C CYS A 48 -6.56 -4.51 12.06
N LEU A 49 -6.50 -5.38 11.04
CA LEU A 49 -5.41 -5.34 10.06
C LEU A 49 -5.35 -3.98 9.36
N TYR A 50 -6.51 -3.43 8.97
CA TYR A 50 -6.56 -2.11 8.34
C TYR A 50 -6.14 -1.01 9.30
N ALA A 51 -6.57 -1.04 10.57
CA ALA A 51 -6.15 -0.08 11.59
C ALA A 51 -4.63 -0.04 11.74
N ALA A 52 -4.04 -1.20 11.98
CA ALA A 52 -2.61 -1.33 12.25
C ALA A 52 -1.76 -0.98 11.03
N LEU A 53 -2.11 -1.48 9.84
CA LEU A 53 -1.40 -1.14 8.59
C LEU A 53 -1.56 0.34 8.23
N PHE A 54 -2.73 0.94 8.47
CA PHE A 54 -2.91 2.36 8.21
C PHE A 54 -2.04 3.21 9.14
N ALA A 55 -2.02 2.89 10.45
CA ALA A 55 -1.17 3.58 11.42
C ALA A 55 0.31 3.44 11.06
N LEU A 56 0.76 2.26 10.66
CA LEU A 56 2.12 2.03 10.15
C LEU A 56 2.43 2.92 8.94
N ASN A 57 1.52 2.97 7.96
CA ASN A 57 1.73 3.78 6.76
C ASN A 57 1.74 5.29 7.09
N VAL A 58 0.96 5.72 8.09
CA VAL A 58 1.02 7.09 8.62
C VAL A 58 2.37 7.37 9.29
N ALA A 59 2.87 6.46 10.14
CA ALA A 59 4.19 6.59 10.75
C ALA A 59 5.32 6.59 9.69
N THR A 60 5.18 5.80 8.64
CA THR A 60 6.11 5.83 7.49
C THR A 60 6.06 7.18 6.77
N CYS A 61 4.87 7.78 6.68
CA CYS A 61 4.68 9.08 6.04
C CYS A 61 5.26 10.24 6.83
N PHE A 62 4.98 10.29 8.14
CA PHE A 62 5.17 11.48 8.97
C PHE A 62 6.14 11.27 10.14
N GLY A 63 6.62 10.06 10.36
CA GLY A 63 7.39 9.67 11.53
C GLY A 63 6.49 9.28 12.71
N ASP A 64 7.13 8.97 13.84
CA ASP A 64 6.44 8.67 15.09
C ASP A 64 5.81 9.93 15.71
N GLY A 65 4.78 9.74 16.53
CA GLY A 65 4.17 10.81 17.34
C GLY A 65 2.93 11.49 16.75
N VAL A 66 2.36 10.96 15.66
CA VAL A 66 1.03 11.39 15.19
C VAL A 66 -0.04 10.89 16.16
N ASP A 67 -0.90 11.80 16.65
CA ASP A 67 -1.99 11.49 17.57
C ASP A 67 -2.91 10.37 17.01
N GLY A 68 -3.18 9.34 17.81
CA GLY A 68 -4.04 8.22 17.45
C GLY A 68 -5.47 8.62 17.04
N GLU A 69 -6.03 9.68 17.62
CA GLU A 69 -7.33 10.21 17.21
C GLU A 69 -7.26 10.80 15.80
N LEU A 70 -6.20 11.56 15.51
CA LEU A 70 -5.93 12.10 14.18
C LEU A 70 -5.70 10.96 13.17
N VAL A 71 -4.92 9.93 13.51
CA VAL A 71 -4.75 8.73 12.65
C VAL A 71 -6.10 8.07 12.36
N GLY A 72 -6.97 7.96 13.38
CA GLY A 72 -8.35 7.48 13.23
C GLY A 72 -9.18 8.31 12.26
N ALA A 73 -9.11 9.64 12.38
CA ALA A 73 -9.80 10.58 11.49
C ALA A 73 -9.26 10.52 10.04
N MET A 74 -7.94 10.45 9.88
CA MET A 74 -7.27 10.27 8.59
C MET A 74 -7.71 8.97 7.91
N ARG A 75 -7.79 7.88 8.67
CA ARG A 75 -8.27 6.58 8.19
C ARG A 75 -9.71 6.65 7.69
N ALA A 76 -10.60 7.25 8.48
CA ALA A 76 -12.00 7.41 8.11
C ALA A 76 -12.15 8.25 6.83
N ALA A 77 -11.45 9.39 6.75
CA ALA A 77 -11.46 10.26 5.59
C ALA A 77 -10.91 9.56 4.33
N GLN A 78 -9.84 8.78 4.47
CA GLN A 78 -9.24 8.03 3.36
C GLN A 78 -10.19 6.94 2.85
N GLN A 79 -10.85 6.18 3.74
CA GLN A 79 -11.82 5.17 3.32
C GLN A 79 -13.04 5.80 2.63
N GLU A 80 -13.53 6.94 3.13
CA GLU A 80 -14.62 7.69 2.49
C GLU A 80 -14.22 8.14 1.07
N PHE A 81 -13.01 8.68 0.92
CA PHE A 81 -12.46 9.09 -0.37
C PHE A 81 -12.32 7.90 -1.34
N LEU A 82 -11.79 6.75 -0.90
CA LEU A 82 -11.67 5.55 -1.73
C LEU A 82 -13.04 5.01 -2.18
N ARG A 83 -14.08 5.06 -1.32
CA ARG A 83 -15.46 4.70 -1.69
C ARG A 83 -16.08 5.69 -2.68
N PHE A 84 -15.60 6.94 -2.70
CA PHE A 84 -16.01 7.97 -3.65
C PHE A 84 -15.34 7.82 -5.03
N LEU A 85 -14.09 7.33 -5.11
CA LEU A 85 -13.32 7.25 -6.36
C LEU A 85 -14.05 6.62 -7.56
N PRO A 86 -14.78 5.49 -7.45
CA PRO A 86 -15.52 4.94 -8.58
C PRO A 86 -16.56 5.92 -9.15
N ARG A 87 -17.23 6.70 -8.29
CA ARG A 87 -18.21 7.73 -8.68
C ARG A 87 -17.54 8.95 -9.33
N ALA A 88 -16.28 9.18 -9.01
CA ALA A 88 -15.46 10.26 -9.56
C ALA A 88 -14.91 9.95 -10.97
N ARG A 89 -14.98 8.70 -11.46
CA ARG A 89 -14.53 8.33 -12.82
C ARG A 89 -15.20 9.15 -13.93
N VAL A 90 -16.39 9.72 -13.70
CA VAL A 90 -17.01 10.65 -14.68
C VAL A 90 -16.12 11.87 -14.98
N PHE A 91 -15.30 12.29 -14.02
CA PHE A 91 -14.37 13.40 -14.20
C PHE A 91 -13.13 13.01 -15.00
N SER A 92 -12.77 11.73 -15.16
CA SER A 92 -11.58 11.36 -15.94
C SER A 92 -11.81 11.44 -17.44
N THR A 93 -13.04 11.23 -17.93
CA THR A 93 -13.33 11.20 -19.37
C THR A 93 -13.62 12.59 -19.93
N PHE A 94 -14.31 13.46 -19.16
CA PHE A 94 -14.67 14.81 -19.58
C PHE A 94 -14.66 15.80 -18.41
N GLN A 95 -13.48 16.19 -17.94
CA GLN A 95 -13.32 17.02 -16.73
C GLN A 95 -14.21 18.28 -16.70
N LYS A 96 -14.27 19.07 -17.78
CA LYS A 96 -15.05 20.33 -17.79
C LYS A 96 -16.56 20.08 -17.85
N ALA A 97 -17.03 19.21 -18.72
CA ALA A 97 -18.45 18.91 -18.85
C ALA A 97 -19.00 18.19 -17.61
N ALA A 98 -18.25 17.22 -17.07
CA ALA A 98 -18.65 16.48 -15.88
C ALA A 98 -18.79 17.37 -14.64
N ARG A 99 -17.99 18.45 -14.52
CA ARG A 99 -18.13 19.45 -13.44
C ARG A 99 -19.46 20.20 -13.54
N LEU A 100 -19.92 20.49 -14.75
CA LEU A 100 -21.19 21.17 -14.99
C LEU A 100 -22.38 20.23 -14.78
N VAL A 101 -22.29 18.99 -15.27
CA VAL A 101 -23.36 17.98 -15.18
C VAL A 101 -23.52 17.42 -13.76
N TYR A 102 -22.42 17.29 -13.01
CA TYR A 102 -22.42 16.69 -11.66
C TYR A 102 -21.84 17.63 -10.60
N PRO A 103 -22.44 18.81 -10.37
CA PRO A 103 -21.92 19.81 -9.43
C PRO A 103 -21.79 19.25 -8.02
N ASP A 104 -22.72 18.39 -7.58
CA ASP A 104 -22.68 17.80 -6.23
C ASP A 104 -21.52 16.82 -6.06
N ARG A 105 -21.19 16.05 -7.10
CA ARG A 105 -20.00 15.18 -7.09
C ARG A 105 -18.71 16.01 -7.07
N TRP A 106 -18.70 17.14 -7.77
CA TRP A 106 -17.56 18.05 -7.74
C TRP A 106 -17.38 18.69 -6.36
N LYS A 107 -18.48 19.14 -5.73
CA LYS A 107 -18.49 19.62 -4.33
C LYS A 107 -18.01 18.53 -3.36
N GLN A 108 -18.42 17.27 -3.54
CA GLN A 108 -17.93 16.14 -2.74
C GLN A 108 -16.41 15.95 -2.91
N LEU A 109 -15.90 15.95 -4.14
CA LEU A 109 -14.47 15.83 -4.41
C LEU A 109 -13.67 16.97 -3.74
N LEU A 110 -14.14 18.21 -3.86
CA LEU A 110 -13.52 19.36 -3.19
C LEU A 110 -13.56 19.24 -1.66
N ARG A 111 -14.64 18.72 -1.08
CA ARG A 111 -14.72 18.45 0.36
C ARG A 111 -13.70 17.41 0.80
N HIS A 112 -13.55 16.30 0.08
CA HIS A 112 -12.52 15.30 0.38
C HIS A 112 -11.11 15.90 0.31
N ARG A 113 -10.83 16.70 -0.73
CA ARG A 113 -9.54 17.40 -0.87
C ARG A 113 -9.26 18.34 0.29
N ARG A 114 -10.20 19.21 0.63
CA ARG A 114 -10.06 20.13 1.79
C ARG A 114 -9.81 19.39 3.09
N ARG A 115 -10.58 18.33 3.36
CA ARG A 115 -10.41 17.51 4.57
C ARG A 115 -9.01 16.87 4.63
N GLN A 116 -8.49 16.39 3.51
CA GLN A 116 -7.12 15.86 3.43
C GLN A 116 -6.07 16.95 3.67
N GLU A 117 -6.24 18.13 3.07
CA GLU A 117 -5.35 19.28 3.28
C GLU A 117 -5.33 19.72 4.75
N GLU A 118 -6.48 19.83 5.39
CA GLU A 118 -6.64 20.20 6.80
C GLU A 118 -5.89 19.24 7.75
N MET A 119 -5.89 17.94 7.46
CA MET A 119 -5.20 16.95 8.29
C MET A 119 -3.72 16.80 7.95
N TYR A 120 -3.34 16.84 6.66
CA TYR A 120 -1.98 16.49 6.24
C TYR A 120 -1.04 17.70 6.19
N LEU A 121 -1.51 18.89 5.81
CA LEU A 121 -0.63 20.06 5.69
C LEU A 121 0.02 20.48 7.01
N PRO A 122 -0.66 20.47 8.17
CA PRO A 122 -0.01 20.77 9.44
C PRO A 122 1.17 19.83 9.73
N LEU A 123 1.00 18.53 9.47
CA LEU A 123 2.07 17.53 9.64
C LEU A 123 3.23 17.75 8.67
N ILE A 124 2.93 18.02 7.39
CA ILE A 124 3.95 18.32 6.37
C ILE A 124 4.75 19.58 6.74
N ARG A 125 4.07 20.62 7.22
CA ARG A 125 4.70 21.89 7.63
C ARG A 125 5.59 21.70 8.85
N ALA A 126 5.12 20.96 9.85
CA ALA A 126 5.92 20.64 11.04
C ALA A 126 7.22 19.91 10.68
N ILE A 127 7.18 18.92 9.78
CA ILE A 127 8.37 18.20 9.29
C ILE A 127 9.31 19.17 8.53
N ASN A 128 8.76 20.01 7.65
CA ASN A 128 9.55 20.99 6.90
C ASN A 128 10.22 22.04 7.80
N GLU A 129 9.54 22.47 8.86
CA GLU A 129 10.08 23.39 9.87
C GLU A 129 11.21 22.73 10.68
N GLN A 130 11.01 21.50 11.16
CA GLN A 130 12.04 20.72 11.84
C GLN A 130 13.29 20.52 10.96
N ARG A 131 13.08 20.26 9.66
CA ARG A 131 14.18 20.14 8.71
C ARG A 131 14.96 21.45 8.57
N ARG A 132 14.29 22.60 8.56
CA ARG A 132 14.92 23.93 8.47
C ARG A 132 15.71 24.27 9.72
N THR A 133 15.21 23.93 10.91
CA THR A 133 15.90 24.22 12.18
C THR A 133 17.12 23.33 12.41
N ARG A 134 17.14 22.10 11.86
CA ARG A 134 18.27 21.17 11.97
C ARG A 134 19.55 21.63 11.26
N GLY A 135 19.51 22.67 10.41
CA GLY A 135 20.67 23.50 10.04
C GLY A 135 21.93 22.80 9.52
N THR A 136 21.86 21.55 9.06
CA THR A 136 23.05 20.76 8.73
C THR A 136 23.53 21.06 7.30
N PRO A 137 24.84 21.29 7.06
CA PRO A 137 25.40 21.59 5.73
C PRO A 137 25.20 20.47 4.71
N SER A 138 24.95 19.25 5.19
CA SER A 138 24.60 18.09 4.39
C SER A 138 23.20 17.62 4.80
N PRO A 139 22.28 17.41 3.85
CA PRO A 139 20.96 16.92 4.18
C PRO A 139 21.07 15.55 4.83
N PRO A 140 20.54 15.35 6.05
CA PRO A 140 20.48 14.01 6.63
C PRO A 140 19.63 13.11 5.71
N PRO A 141 19.90 11.79 5.69
CA PRO A 141 19.09 10.86 4.92
C PRO A 141 17.61 11.04 5.29
N PRO A 142 16.69 11.04 4.31
CA PRO A 142 15.27 11.23 4.58
C PRO A 142 14.79 10.11 5.51
N THR A 143 14.14 10.50 6.61
CA THR A 143 13.65 9.54 7.62
C THR A 143 12.22 9.11 7.38
N THR A 144 11.46 9.92 6.64
CA THR A 144 10.04 9.72 6.35
C THR A 144 9.76 9.86 4.84
N TYR A 145 8.59 9.40 4.39
CA TYR A 145 8.15 9.64 3.02
C TYR A 145 8.02 11.15 2.74
N VAL A 146 7.48 11.94 3.68
CA VAL A 146 7.37 13.38 3.52
C VAL A 146 8.74 14.05 3.41
N ASP A 147 9.75 13.61 4.17
CA ASP A 147 11.13 14.11 3.99
C ASP A 147 11.58 13.93 2.54
N THR A 148 11.36 12.73 1.98
CA THR A 148 11.71 12.43 0.58
C THR A 148 10.99 13.37 -0.39
N LEU A 149 9.69 13.60 -0.18
CA LEU A 149 8.90 14.51 -1.01
C LEU A 149 9.37 15.98 -0.89
N LEU A 150 9.83 16.43 0.29
CA LEU A 150 10.35 17.78 0.50
C LEU A 150 11.72 18.02 -0.17
N TYR A 151 12.45 16.96 -0.51
CA TYR A 151 13.66 17.01 -1.34
C TYR A 151 13.34 16.90 -2.84
N LEU A 152 12.15 16.43 -3.21
CA LEU A 152 11.79 16.21 -4.59
C LEU A 152 11.55 17.54 -5.31
N GLU A 153 12.21 17.69 -6.46
CA GLU A 153 11.90 18.75 -7.41
C GLU A 153 11.34 18.12 -8.69
N VAL A 154 10.27 18.70 -9.23
CA VAL A 154 9.60 18.27 -10.46
C VAL A 154 9.79 19.30 -11.57
N PRO A 155 9.72 18.93 -12.85
CA PRO A 155 9.72 19.89 -13.94
C PRO A 155 8.59 20.91 -13.75
N ALA A 156 8.91 22.20 -13.88
CA ALA A 156 7.91 23.24 -13.96
C ALA A 156 7.15 23.15 -15.29
N ASP A 157 6.02 23.86 -15.39
CA ASP A 157 5.15 23.84 -16.58
C ASP A 157 5.88 24.31 -17.86
N ASP A 158 6.96 25.07 -17.72
CA ASP A 158 7.82 25.51 -18.83
C ASP A 158 8.78 24.41 -19.34
N GLY A 159 8.87 23.27 -18.64
CA GLY A 159 9.76 22.15 -18.93
C GLY A 159 11.26 22.44 -18.76
N ARG A 160 11.65 23.66 -18.38
CA ARG A 160 13.04 24.11 -18.31
C ARG A 160 13.54 24.23 -16.89
N ARG A 161 12.67 24.59 -15.95
CA ARG A 161 13.01 24.75 -14.55
C ARG A 161 12.57 23.55 -13.74
N ARG A 162 13.22 23.33 -12.60
CA ARG A 162 12.72 22.44 -11.56
C ARG A 162 12.04 23.28 -10.49
N ARG A 163 10.92 22.81 -9.96
CA ARG A 163 10.18 23.42 -8.86
C ARG A 163 9.92 22.40 -7.77
N LYS A 164 9.72 22.87 -6.55
CA LYS A 164 9.20 22.02 -5.48
C LYS A 164 7.74 21.65 -5.75
N LEU A 165 7.30 20.58 -5.11
CA LEU A 165 5.89 20.22 -5.05
C LEU A 165 5.09 21.32 -4.33
N SER A 166 3.91 21.61 -4.85
CA SER A 166 2.94 22.47 -4.17
C SER A 166 2.28 21.73 -3.01
N ASP A 167 1.71 22.46 -2.05
CA ASP A 167 0.95 21.91 -0.92
C ASP A 167 -0.10 20.87 -1.37
N GLY A 168 -0.86 21.17 -2.43
CA GLY A 168 -1.88 20.25 -2.96
C GLY A 168 -1.30 18.98 -3.60
N GLU A 169 -0.13 19.07 -4.26
CA GLU A 169 0.57 17.91 -4.81
C GLU A 169 1.15 17.02 -3.71
N MET A 170 1.73 17.62 -2.67
CA MET A 170 2.21 16.90 -1.48
C MET A 170 1.09 16.12 -0.82
N VAL A 171 -0.04 16.79 -0.53
CA VAL A 171 -1.24 16.17 0.05
C VAL A 171 -1.77 15.05 -0.86
N GLY A 172 -1.77 15.28 -2.17
CA GLY A 172 -2.15 14.27 -3.17
C GLY A 172 -1.30 13.02 -3.11
N LEU A 173 0.04 13.16 -3.10
CA LEU A 173 0.99 12.04 -3.06
C LEU A 173 0.94 11.27 -1.74
N VAL A 174 0.76 11.96 -0.62
CA VAL A 174 0.54 11.31 0.69
C VAL A 174 -0.78 10.53 0.68
N SER A 175 -1.87 11.12 0.19
CA SER A 175 -3.16 10.42 0.10
C SER A 175 -3.07 9.19 -0.81
N GLU A 176 -2.40 9.31 -1.95
CA GLU A 176 -2.17 8.20 -2.86
C GLU A 176 -1.41 7.06 -2.18
N TYR A 177 -0.31 7.37 -1.50
CA TYR A 177 0.48 6.40 -0.76
C TYR A 177 -0.35 5.69 0.32
N LEU A 178 -1.02 6.44 1.20
CA LEU A 178 -1.81 5.88 2.30
C LEU A 178 -2.95 4.98 1.79
N GLY A 179 -3.60 5.37 0.68
CA GLY A 179 -4.65 4.58 0.05
C GLY A 179 -4.12 3.30 -0.59
N ALA A 180 -3.06 3.41 -1.39
CA ALA A 180 -2.50 2.29 -2.15
C ALA A 180 -1.83 1.26 -1.24
N ALA A 181 -1.05 1.71 -0.24
CA ALA A 181 -0.26 0.84 0.62
C ALA A 181 -1.10 0.08 1.66
N THR A 182 -2.26 0.60 2.05
CA THR A 182 -3.07 -0.03 3.10
C THR A 182 -4.04 -1.07 2.53
N GLY A 183 -4.96 -0.65 1.66
CA GLY A 183 -6.09 -1.48 1.25
C GLY A 183 -5.67 -2.71 0.45
N THR A 184 -4.62 -2.59 -0.37
CA THR A 184 -4.11 -3.69 -1.21
C THR A 184 -3.47 -4.81 -0.37
N VAL A 185 -2.69 -4.44 0.65
CA VAL A 185 -2.03 -5.37 1.57
C VAL A 185 -3.06 -6.05 2.47
N VAL A 186 -4.02 -5.32 3.03
CA VAL A 186 -5.12 -5.91 3.82
C VAL A 186 -5.86 -6.96 3.00
N ALA A 187 -6.21 -6.65 1.74
CA ALA A 187 -6.88 -7.59 0.86
C ALA A 187 -6.03 -8.86 0.61
N GLN A 188 -4.71 -8.74 0.47
CA GLN A 188 -3.82 -9.90 0.38
C GLN A 188 -3.83 -10.75 1.63
N LEU A 189 -3.72 -10.12 2.80
CA LEU A 189 -3.70 -10.83 4.06
C LEU A 189 -5.03 -11.56 4.30
N GLU A 190 -6.16 -10.94 3.98
CA GLU A 190 -7.47 -11.59 4.05
C GLU A 190 -7.53 -12.85 3.17
N TRP A 191 -7.09 -12.77 1.91
CA TRP A 191 -7.05 -13.93 1.02
C TRP A 191 -6.06 -15.00 1.49
N ALA A 192 -4.90 -14.61 2.02
CA ALA A 192 -3.91 -15.53 2.56
C ALA A 192 -4.49 -16.28 3.77
N LEU A 193 -5.05 -15.56 4.74
CA LEU A 193 -5.68 -16.14 5.94
C LEU A 193 -6.87 -17.05 5.56
N ALA A 194 -7.72 -16.62 4.62
CA ALA A 194 -8.85 -17.43 4.16
C ALA A 194 -8.39 -18.75 3.50
N ASN A 195 -7.29 -18.74 2.75
CA ASN A 195 -6.72 -19.94 2.15
C ASN A 195 -6.03 -20.84 3.20
N LEU A 196 -5.32 -20.25 4.17
CA LEU A 196 -4.67 -20.99 5.26
C LEU A 196 -5.70 -21.71 6.16
N VAL A 197 -6.80 -21.03 6.54
CA VAL A 197 -7.88 -21.63 7.35
C VAL A 197 -8.51 -22.85 6.64
N ARG A 198 -8.54 -22.86 5.31
CA ARG A 198 -9.05 -23.98 4.51
C ARG A 198 -8.03 -25.10 4.31
N ARG A 199 -6.75 -24.88 4.64
CA ARG A 199 -5.63 -25.80 4.38
C ARG A 199 -4.73 -25.94 5.61
N PRO A 200 -5.19 -26.66 6.65
CA PRO A 200 -4.43 -26.84 7.88
C PRO A 200 -3.04 -27.44 7.67
N ASP A 201 -2.88 -28.30 6.66
CA ASP A 201 -1.60 -28.89 6.27
C ASP A 201 -0.55 -27.83 5.89
N ILE A 202 -0.97 -26.83 5.11
CA ILE A 202 -0.13 -25.70 4.72
C ILE A 202 0.14 -24.80 5.91
N GLN A 203 -0.89 -24.54 6.72
CA GLN A 203 -0.78 -23.70 7.91
C GLN A 203 0.21 -24.27 8.92
N THR A 204 0.13 -25.56 9.24
CA THR A 204 1.07 -26.24 10.14
C THR A 204 2.51 -26.16 9.62
N ARG A 205 2.71 -26.42 8.32
CA ARG A 205 4.04 -26.31 7.71
C ARG A 205 4.58 -24.88 7.75
N LEU A 206 3.72 -23.89 7.53
CA LEU A 206 4.09 -22.48 7.59
C LEU A 206 4.47 -22.06 9.01
N CYS A 207 3.66 -22.43 10.01
CA CYS A 207 3.98 -22.19 11.42
C CYS A 207 5.33 -22.81 11.80
N GLY A 208 5.58 -24.07 11.42
CA GLY A 208 6.85 -24.74 11.69
C GLY A 208 8.06 -24.04 11.05
N GLU A 209 7.93 -23.51 9.82
CA GLU A 209 9.01 -22.71 9.21
C GLU A 209 9.23 -21.39 9.97
N VAL A 210 8.16 -20.68 10.32
CA VAL A 210 8.26 -19.38 11.03
C VAL A 210 8.85 -19.55 12.43
N GLU A 211 8.47 -20.61 13.16
CA GLU A 211 9.03 -20.94 14.47
C GLU A 211 10.51 -21.31 14.39
N ALA A 212 10.90 -22.10 13.38
CA ALA A 212 12.30 -22.44 13.14
C ALA A 212 13.14 -21.21 12.74
N ALA A 213 12.55 -20.27 12.01
CA ALA A 213 13.21 -19.06 11.54
C ALA A 213 13.31 -17.93 12.59
N ALA A 214 12.96 -18.17 13.86
CA ALA A 214 13.04 -17.18 14.95
C ALA A 214 14.44 -16.53 15.13
N GLY A 215 15.47 -17.04 14.45
CA GLY A 215 16.81 -16.44 14.34
C GLY A 215 17.08 -15.55 13.10
N GLY A 216 16.06 -15.22 12.30
CA GLY A 216 16.21 -14.34 11.12
C GLY A 216 16.56 -15.05 9.82
N GLU A 217 16.36 -16.37 9.74
CA GLU A 217 16.59 -17.12 8.50
C GLU A 217 15.51 -16.82 7.43
N PRO A 218 15.86 -16.84 6.13
CA PRO A 218 14.89 -16.62 5.06
C PRO A 218 13.78 -17.69 5.04
N CYS A 219 12.54 -17.29 5.35
CA CYS A 219 11.35 -18.16 5.27
C CYS A 219 10.92 -18.39 3.80
N ALA A 220 11.56 -19.35 3.13
CA ALA A 220 11.33 -19.63 1.71
C ALA A 220 9.89 -20.11 1.44
N TYR A 221 9.31 -20.90 2.34
CA TYR A 221 7.94 -21.40 2.24
C TYR A 221 6.91 -20.30 2.50
N LEU A 222 7.11 -19.43 3.50
CA LEU A 222 6.31 -18.21 3.70
C LEU A 222 6.29 -17.35 2.44
N ARG A 223 7.46 -17.10 1.86
CA ARG A 223 7.56 -16.38 0.58
C ARG A 223 6.75 -17.08 -0.50
N ALA A 224 6.86 -18.40 -0.64
CA ALA A 224 6.12 -19.16 -1.64
C ALA A 224 4.60 -19.07 -1.43
N VAL A 225 4.13 -19.14 -0.18
CA VAL A 225 2.71 -18.97 0.21
C VAL A 225 2.21 -17.57 -0.19
N VAL A 226 2.98 -16.51 0.12
CA VAL A 226 2.63 -15.13 -0.24
C VAL A 226 2.58 -14.96 -1.77
N MET A 227 3.56 -15.48 -2.49
CA MET A 227 3.61 -15.39 -3.95
C MET A 227 2.46 -16.16 -4.61
N GLU A 228 2.07 -17.32 -4.08
CA GLU A 228 0.91 -18.06 -4.57
C GLU A 228 -0.40 -17.30 -4.31
N CYS A 229 -0.55 -16.68 -3.14
CA CYS A 229 -1.71 -15.85 -2.84
C CYS A 229 -1.82 -14.67 -3.82
N LEU A 230 -0.72 -13.95 -4.05
CA LEU A 230 -0.65 -12.85 -5.02
C LEU A 230 -0.99 -13.30 -6.45
N ARG A 231 -0.53 -14.49 -6.85
CA ARG A 231 -0.82 -15.06 -8.18
C ARG A 231 -2.30 -15.38 -8.34
N ARG A 232 -2.94 -15.97 -7.33
CA ARG A 232 -4.33 -16.45 -7.40
C ARG A 232 -5.36 -15.35 -7.13
N HIS A 233 -5.03 -14.45 -6.22
CA HIS A 233 -5.90 -13.40 -5.70
C HIS A 233 -5.19 -12.03 -5.73
N PRO A 234 -4.76 -11.51 -6.89
CA PRO A 234 -4.08 -10.21 -6.93
C PRO A 234 -5.01 -9.10 -6.40
N PRO A 235 -4.51 -8.12 -5.59
CA PRO A 235 -5.35 -7.02 -5.09
C PRO A 235 -5.96 -6.17 -6.19
N VAL A 236 -5.23 -6.08 -7.30
CA VAL A 236 -5.59 -5.32 -8.50
C VAL A 236 -5.74 -6.34 -9.63
N SER A 237 -6.98 -6.62 -10.03
CA SER A 237 -7.28 -7.62 -11.06
C SER A 237 -6.88 -7.18 -12.47
N SER A 238 -6.83 -5.87 -12.72
CA SER A 238 -6.38 -5.31 -13.98
C SER A 238 -5.70 -3.96 -13.82
N VAL A 239 -4.77 -3.66 -14.72
CA VAL A 239 -4.10 -2.35 -14.77
C VAL A 239 -4.24 -1.73 -16.15
N GLN A 240 -4.59 -0.44 -16.16
CA GLN A 240 -4.72 0.34 -17.39
C GLN A 240 -3.41 1.09 -17.69
N ARG A 241 -3.05 1.18 -18.97
CA ARG A 241 -1.90 1.94 -19.48
C ARG A 241 -2.33 2.81 -20.64
N HIS A 242 -1.88 4.06 -20.64
CA HIS A 242 -2.08 4.97 -21.75
C HIS A 242 -0.89 4.89 -22.72
N MET A 243 -1.16 4.66 -24.00
CA MET A 243 -0.12 4.52 -25.01
C MET A 243 0.47 5.87 -25.38
N VAL A 244 1.74 6.08 -25.04
CA VAL A 244 2.48 7.32 -25.35
C VAL A 244 2.93 7.40 -26.82
N ARG A 245 3.00 6.26 -27.50
CA ARG A 245 3.36 6.09 -28.91
C ARG A 245 2.68 4.85 -29.48
N ASP A 246 2.62 4.77 -30.79
CA ASP A 246 2.19 3.58 -31.52
C ASP A 246 3.10 2.39 -31.19
N VAL A 247 2.50 1.22 -31.00
CA VAL A 247 3.21 -0.03 -30.73
C VAL A 247 2.55 -1.20 -31.43
N MET A 248 3.34 -2.21 -31.78
CA MET A 248 2.83 -3.54 -32.15
C MET A 248 2.80 -4.41 -30.91
N LEU A 249 1.61 -4.86 -30.50
CA LEU A 249 1.41 -5.74 -29.35
C LEU A 249 0.80 -7.06 -29.81
N GLY A 250 1.54 -8.16 -29.73
CA GLY A 250 1.06 -9.49 -30.15
C GLY A 250 0.67 -9.57 -31.64
N GLY A 251 1.30 -8.75 -32.49
CA GLY A 251 0.96 -8.65 -33.93
C GLY A 251 -0.14 -7.64 -34.26
N ALA A 252 -0.82 -7.05 -33.28
CA ALA A 252 -1.81 -6.00 -33.49
C ALA A 252 -1.18 -4.60 -33.31
N HIS A 253 -1.54 -3.66 -34.19
CA HIS A 253 -1.17 -2.25 -34.02
C HIS A 253 -2.06 -1.60 -32.96
N VAL A 254 -1.45 -0.93 -31.99
CA VAL A 254 -2.12 -0.13 -30.97
C VAL A 254 -1.63 1.30 -31.10
N ALA A 255 -2.53 2.18 -31.51
CA ALA A 255 -2.25 3.60 -31.73
C ALA A 255 -1.95 4.34 -30.41
N ARG A 256 -1.15 5.41 -30.52
CA ARG A 256 -0.98 6.42 -29.49
C ARG A 256 -2.34 6.95 -29.03
N GLY A 257 -2.48 7.18 -27.71
CA GLY A 257 -3.72 7.69 -27.11
C GLY A 257 -4.69 6.60 -26.66
N ASN A 258 -4.55 5.37 -27.17
CA ASN A 258 -5.37 4.26 -26.72
C ASN A 258 -5.05 3.88 -25.26
N VAL A 259 -6.06 3.39 -24.56
CA VAL A 259 -5.91 2.80 -23.22
C VAL A 259 -5.92 1.28 -23.36
N VAL A 260 -4.84 0.64 -22.93
CA VAL A 260 -4.72 -0.82 -22.90
C VAL A 260 -4.93 -1.31 -21.48
N SER A 261 -5.81 -2.31 -21.31
CA SER A 261 -6.05 -2.97 -20.03
C SER A 261 -5.32 -4.31 -19.98
N PHE A 262 -4.51 -4.52 -18.95
CA PHE A 262 -3.84 -5.79 -18.69
C PHE A 262 -4.58 -6.54 -17.59
N ALA A 263 -5.16 -7.70 -17.92
CA ALA A 263 -5.86 -8.57 -16.97
C ALA A 263 -4.85 -9.38 -16.12
N ILE A 264 -4.36 -8.79 -15.03
CA ILE A 264 -3.40 -9.41 -14.11
C ILE A 264 -3.90 -10.75 -13.58
N GLU A 265 -5.19 -10.80 -13.22
CA GLU A 265 -5.84 -12.00 -12.68
C GLU A 265 -5.83 -13.17 -13.67
N GLU A 266 -6.04 -12.90 -14.97
CA GLU A 266 -5.97 -13.93 -16.01
C GLU A 266 -4.53 -14.39 -16.25
N ILE A 267 -3.58 -13.45 -16.30
CA ILE A 267 -2.15 -13.76 -16.48
C ILE A 267 -1.67 -14.67 -15.34
N GLY A 268 -2.03 -14.35 -14.10
CA GLY A 268 -1.67 -15.16 -12.93
C GLY A 268 -2.28 -16.58 -12.96
N ARG A 269 -3.46 -16.76 -13.56
CA ARG A 269 -4.16 -18.05 -13.62
C ARG A 269 -3.77 -18.94 -14.79
N ARG A 270 -3.22 -18.39 -15.88
CA ARG A 270 -2.79 -19.20 -17.03
C ARG A 270 -1.64 -20.14 -16.64
N GLN A 271 -1.86 -21.44 -16.84
CA GLN A 271 -0.89 -22.49 -16.51
C GLN A 271 0.20 -22.67 -17.59
N HIS A 272 -0.10 -22.36 -18.86
CA HIS A 272 0.83 -22.53 -19.96
C HIS A 272 2.02 -21.55 -19.90
N GLY A 273 3.23 -22.11 -19.77
CA GLY A 273 4.52 -21.38 -19.79
C GLY A 273 5.20 -21.19 -18.42
N MET A 274 4.50 -21.41 -17.30
CA MET A 274 5.11 -21.29 -15.97
C MET A 274 5.89 -22.53 -15.52
N HIS A 275 5.64 -23.69 -16.13
CA HIS A 275 6.32 -24.94 -15.81
C HIS A 275 7.83 -24.92 -16.13
N GLU A 276 8.26 -24.09 -17.07
CA GLU A 276 9.62 -24.15 -17.62
C GLU A 276 10.61 -23.19 -16.93
N LYS A 277 10.13 -22.20 -16.16
CA LYS A 277 10.98 -21.14 -15.58
C LYS A 277 11.13 -21.13 -14.06
N LEU A 278 10.33 -21.90 -13.31
CA LEU A 278 10.28 -21.78 -11.83
C LEU A 278 10.76 -23.03 -11.07
N GLY A 279 11.29 -24.05 -11.76
CA GLY A 279 11.86 -25.24 -11.12
C GLY A 279 10.87 -26.00 -10.22
N ALA A 280 11.37 -26.88 -9.34
CA ALA A 280 10.55 -27.74 -8.48
C ALA A 280 9.83 -27.01 -7.32
N ALA A 281 10.08 -25.71 -7.12
CA ALA A 281 9.48 -24.90 -6.06
C ALA A 281 8.17 -24.23 -6.52
N LEU A 282 7.30 -24.98 -7.19
CA LEU A 282 6.13 -24.42 -7.85
C LEU A 282 5.08 -23.91 -6.84
N PRO A 283 4.79 -22.60 -6.81
CA PRO A 283 3.77 -22.03 -5.92
C PRO A 283 2.36 -22.61 -6.18
N HIS A 284 2.08 -23.05 -7.41
CA HIS A 284 0.76 -23.58 -7.79
C HIS A 284 0.35 -24.88 -7.08
N ARG A 285 1.28 -25.54 -6.37
CA ARG A 285 0.97 -26.73 -5.55
C ARG A 285 0.60 -26.40 -4.11
N ILE A 286 0.76 -25.16 -3.67
CA ILE A 286 0.54 -24.79 -2.28
C ILE A 286 -0.98 -24.86 -2.01
N PHE A 287 -1.76 -23.91 -2.50
CA PHE A 287 -3.19 -23.85 -2.16
C PHE A 287 -4.09 -24.75 -3.00
N PHE A 288 -3.70 -25.13 -4.21
CA PHE A 288 -4.55 -25.89 -5.14
C PHE A 288 -3.77 -26.97 -5.90
N PRO A 289 -3.31 -28.06 -5.22
CA PRO A 289 -2.80 -29.22 -5.91
C PRO A 289 -3.95 -29.88 -6.68
N TYR A 290 -3.99 -29.73 -8.01
CA TYR A 290 -5.00 -30.28 -8.92
C TYR A 290 -6.45 -29.78 -8.72
N ALA A 291 -6.85 -28.78 -9.50
CA ALA A 291 -8.17 -28.82 -10.10
C ALA A 291 -7.98 -29.49 -11.47
N GLN A 292 -8.46 -30.73 -11.61
CA GLN A 292 -8.70 -31.32 -12.92
C GLN A 292 -9.85 -30.60 -13.62
#